data_AF-A0A542B193-F1
#
_entry.id   AF-A0A542B193-F1
#
_cell.length_a   1.000
_cell.length_b   1.000
_cell.length_c   1.000
_cell.angle_alpha   90.00
_cell.angle_beta   90.00
_cell.angle_gamma   90.00
#
_symmetry.space_group_name_H-M   'P 1'
#
loop_
_entity.id
_entity.type
_entity.pdbx_description
1 polymer ?
#
loop_
_entity_poly.entity_id
_entity_poly.type
_entity_poly.pdbx_seq_one_letter_code
_entity_poly.pdbx_strand_id
1 'polypeptide(L)' 'MSRLTIQNEQDLQTALQRAQNLIGCMGSDKKHELAELEEALDLYACLLWAEAHIANENTPSD' A
#
# COMPACT_ATOMS: atom_id res chain seq x y z
N MET A 1 -10.37 9.88 12.65
CA MET A 1 -9.19 10.03 11.78
C MET A 1 -9.51 9.37 10.45
N SER A 2 -9.14 9.97 9.32
CA SER A 2 -9.37 9.36 8.01
C SER A 2 -8.37 8.23 7.78
N ARG A 3 -8.86 7.04 7.41
CA ARG A 3 -8.03 5.87 7.09
C ARG A 3 -7.12 6.19 5.91
N LEU A 4 -5.83 5.86 6.02
CA LEU A 4 -4.87 6.05 4.93
C LEU A 4 -5.27 5.13 3.76
N THR A 5 -5.39 5.69 2.56
CA THR A 5 -5.81 4.95 1.36
C THR A 5 -4.83 5.25 0.24
N ILE A 6 -4.31 4.21 -0.40
CA ILE A 6 -3.40 4.32 -1.55
C ILE A 6 -4.21 4.06 -2.82
N GLN A 7 -4.25 5.02 -3.73
CA GLN A 7 -5.05 4.92 -4.97
C GLN A 7 -4.19 4.85 -6.23
N ASN A 8 -2.92 5.21 -6.13
CA ASN A 8 -2.00 5.30 -7.26
C ASN A 8 -0.55 5.13 -6.81
N GLU A 9 0.37 5.11 -7.78
CA GLU A 9 1.81 4.92 -7.54
C GLU A 9 2.45 6.09 -6.75
N GLN A 10 1.95 7.32 -6.91
CA GLN A 10 2.43 8.48 -6.15
C GLN A 10 2.09 8.35 -4.65
N ASP A 11 0.88 7.90 -4.35
CA ASP A 11 0.42 7.62 -2.99
C ASP A 11 1.24 6.48 -2.37
N LEU A 12 1.54 5.44 -3.17
CA LEU A 12 2.38 4.32 -2.75
C LEU A 12 3.79 4.81 -2.38
N GLN A 13 4.44 5.60 -3.23
CA GLN A 13 5.77 6.15 -2.94
C GLN A 13 5.77 6.99 -1.66
N THR A 14 4.73 7.79 -1.47
CA THR A 14 4.56 8.62 -0.26
C THR A 14 4.39 7.75 1.00
N ALA A 15 3.56 6.69 0.92
CA ALA A 15 3.35 5.74 2.01
C ALA A 15 4.65 5.00 2.37
N LEU A 16 5.40 4.54 1.37
CA LEU A 16 6.68 3.86 1.57
C LEU A 16 7.72 4.79 2.21
N GLN A 17 7.80 6.05 1.78
CA GLN A 17 8.73 7.01 2.37
C GLN A 17 8.35 7.35 3.82
N ARG A 18 7.04 7.44 4.13
CA ARG A 18 6.58 7.57 5.52
C ARG A 18 6.93 6.36 6.37
N ALA A 19 6.69 5.15 5.88
CA ALA A 19 7.07 3.92 6.58
C ALA A 19 8.57 3.88 6.89
N GLN A 20 9.43 4.22 5.93
CA GLN A 20 10.88 4.31 6.16
C GLN A 20 11.24 5.31 7.26
N ASN A 21 10.62 6.49 7.27
CA ASN A 21 10.83 7.50 8.31
C ASN A 21 10.33 7.04 9.68
N LEU A 22 9.25 6.27 9.74
CA LEU A 22 8.70 5.73 10.99
C LEU A 22 9.58 4.62 11.56
N ILE A 23 10.07 3.71 10.72
CA ILE A 23 11.03 2.67 11.11
C ILE A 23 12.33 3.32 11.60
N GLY A 24 12.78 4.39 10.94
CA GLY A 24 14.03 5.09 11.25
C GLY A 24 14.02 5.86 12.57
N CYS A 25 12.87 6.31 13.08
CA CYS A 25 12.78 6.87 14.43
C CYS A 25 11.98 5.94 15.33
N MET A 26 12.65 5.03 16.03
CA MET A 26 12.02 4.12 17.00
C MET A 26 11.41 4.89 18.18
N GLY A 27 10.09 5.10 18.17
CA GLY A 27 9.30 5.61 19.29
C GLY A 27 7.98 4.84 19.38
N SER A 28 7.45 4.63 20.60
CA SER A 28 6.25 3.82 20.86
C SER A 28 5.01 4.30 20.09
N ASP A 29 4.90 5.61 19.87
CA ASP A 29 3.74 6.24 19.25
C ASP A 29 3.62 5.95 17.75
N LYS A 30 4.70 5.48 17.14
CA LYS A 30 4.77 5.19 15.70
C LYS A 30 4.29 3.79 15.34
N LYS A 31 4.06 2.90 16.32
CA LYS A 31 3.56 1.54 16.06
C LYS A 31 2.15 1.54 15.46
N HIS A 32 1.29 2.43 15.93
CA HIS A 32 -0.07 2.53 15.40
C HIS A 32 -0.07 3.05 13.97
N GLU A 33 0.70 4.11 13.69
CA GLU A 33 0.85 4.66 12.34
C GLU A 33 1.50 3.66 11.38
N LEU A 34 2.45 2.85 11.86
CA LEU A 34 3.04 1.78 11.06
C LEU A 34 2.01 0.72 10.67
N ALA A 35 1.15 0.32 11.62
CA ALA A 35 0.10 -0.67 11.37
C ALA A 35 -0.95 -0.16 10.36
N GLU A 36 -1.31 1.12 10.42
CA GLU A 36 -2.21 1.72 9.41
C GLU A 36 -1.56 1.78 8.02
N LEU A 37 -0.25 2.03 7.95
CA LEU A 37 0.50 2.01 6.69
C LEU A 37 0.64 0.60 6.12
N GLU A 38 0.93 -0.40 6.95
CA GLU A 38 0.96 -1.81 6.54
C GLU A 38 -0.39 -2.24 5.95
N GLU A 39 -1.50 -1.93 6.62
CA GLU A 39 -2.84 -2.27 6.13
C GLU A 39 -3.15 -1.60 4.78
N ALA A 40 -2.79 -0.32 4.62
CA ALA A 40 -3.01 0.40 3.36
C ALA A 40 -2.18 -0.18 2.20
N LEU A 41 -0.94 -0.62 2.48
CA LEU A 41 -0.06 -1.26 1.49
C LEU A 41 -0.60 -2.63 1.06
N ASP A 42 -1.06 -3.45 2.01
CA ASP A 42 -1.63 -4.77 1.73
C ASP A 42 -2.90 -4.65 0.87
N LEU A 43 -3.79 -3.71 1.20
CA LEU A 43 -5.00 -3.46 0.40
C LEU A 43 -4.68 -3.04 -1.03
N TYR A 44 -3.69 -2.15 -1.21
CA TYR A 44 -3.28 -1.72 -2.54
C TYR A 44 -2.62 -2.86 -3.34
N ALA A 45 -1.81 -3.70 -2.69
CA ALA A 45 -1.27 -4.89 -3.32
C ALA A 45 -2.39 -5.84 -3.79
N CYS A 46 -3.42 -6.09 -2.97
CA CYS A 46 -4.57 -6.88 -3.36
C CYS A 46 -5.31 -6.31 -4.59
N LEU A 47 -5.46 -4.98 -4.68
CA LEU A 47 -6.05 -4.32 -5.84
C LEU A 47 -5.21 -4.55 -7.10
N LEU A 48 -3.89 -4.35 -7.02
CA LEU A 48 -2.99 -4.60 -8.15
C LEU A 48 -3.02 -6.06 -8.61
N TRP A 49 -3.06 -7.02 -7.68
CA TRP A 49 -3.22 -8.44 -7.99
C TRP A 49 -4.55 -8.73 -8.70
N ALA A 50 -5.65 -8.13 -8.23
CA ALA A 50 -6.95 -8.28 -8.87
C ALA A 50 -6.97 -7.70 -10.29
N GLU A 51 -6.41 -6.50 -10.47
CA GLU A 51 -6.28 -5.86 -11.79
C GLU A 51 -5.42 -6.68 -12.75
N ALA A 52 -4.27 -7.19 -12.28
CA ALA A 52 -3.40 -8.04 -13.07
C ALA A 52 -4.08 -9.37 -13.46
N HIS A 53 -4.86 -9.96 -12.56
CA HIS A 53 -5.63 -11.18 -12.85
C HIS A 53 -6.72 -10.93 -13.88
N ILE A 54 -7.49 -9.83 -13.75
CA ILE A 54 -8.51 -9.45 -14.72
C ILE A 54 -7.89 -9.17 -16.09
N ALA A 55 -6.74 -8.49 -16.14
CA ALA A 55 -6.01 -8.26 -17.38
C ALA A 55 -5.59 -9.59 -18.03
N ASN A 56 -5.09 -10.53 -17.23
CA ASN A 56 -4.65 -11.83 -17.71
C ASN A 56 -5.80 -12.67 -18.28
N GLU A 57 -6.96 -12.72 -17.60
CA GLU A 57 -8.16 -13.44 -18.06
C GLU A 57 -8.76 -12.86 -19.36
N ASN A 58 -8.55 -11.57 -19.63
CA ASN A 58 -9.01 -10.92 -20.85
C ASN A 58 -7.94 -10.87 -21.95
N THR A 59 -6.78 -11.50 -21.75
CA THR A 59 -5.78 -11.62 -22.82
C THR A 59 -6.20 -12.76 -23.74
N PRO A 60 -6.57 -12.50 -25.00
CA PRO A 60 -6.87 -13.59 -25.93
C PRO A 60 -5.62 -14.44 -26.11
N SER A 61 -5.74 -15.74 -25.84
CA SER A 61 -4.72 -16.72 -26.18
C SER A 61 -4.67 -16.82 -27.71
N ASP A 62 -3.58 -16.33 -28.30
CA ASP A 62 -3.23 -16.54 -29.71
C ASP A 62 -2.83 -18.01 -29.97
#